data_AF-A0A6P7H786-F1
#
_entry.id   AF-A0A6P7H786-F1
#
_cell.length_a   1.000
_cell.length_b   1.000
_cell.length_c   1.000
_cell.angle_alpha   90.00
_cell.angle_beta   90.00
_cell.angle_gamma   90.00
#
_symmetry.space_group_name_H-M   'P 1'
#
loop_
_entity.id
_entity.type
_entity.pdbx_description
1 polymer ?
#
loop_
_entity_poly.entity_id
_entity_poly.type
_entity_poly.pdbx_seq_one_letter_code
_entity_poly.pdbx_strand_id
1 'polypeptide(L)'
;MGSLKSKLFDTMEISDAKEAKIPKLYVPVEEFQFHGPLEDDTSNGLFLNDVYFPEEIIIKILTFLPPEQLLPLSLVCKKWCNIIKSDSFWMDVYNNQFPNKAKRLPWYVYYLYYSTDDFRNLLKNGNGQEGFKHWTILKNFGDEFIIEPVPKGSDPLPEGVPEFCGRKSCFTTSFYECCKIQVIRLENKRLLRYVINKFKPHIYVSEWYAGRFDCGCEYKLTIKGLASESMQKPMEDEDLEIEYDRMEYHRTEGDEIVLFSLLKPAIIPQWEGKEWNKMEITVDEYESKTLKTLVFQHEGVDTQFWKGHYGSKMAGGVVKFLFESIQPIEEHIEEPCD
;
A
#
# COMPACT_ATOMS: atom_id res chain seq x y z
N MET A 1 33.28 -57.05 16.27
CA MET A 1 34.60 -56.49 15.87
C MET A 1 34.36 -55.49 14.76
N GLY A 2 34.93 -54.28 14.85
CA GLY A 2 35.03 -53.34 13.73
C GLY A 2 34.07 -52.15 13.77
N SER A 3 34.45 -51.12 14.54
CA SER A 3 33.90 -49.76 14.54
C SER A 3 34.50 -48.94 13.40
N LEU A 4 33.67 -48.31 12.57
CA LEU A 4 34.07 -47.23 11.65
C LEU A 4 33.49 -45.90 12.17
N LYS A 5 34.27 -45.25 13.04
CA LYS A 5 34.08 -43.84 13.42
C LYS A 5 34.99 -42.97 12.56
N SER A 6 34.37 -42.00 11.91
CA SER A 6 34.85 -40.66 11.54
C SER A 6 36.34 -40.36 11.76
N LYS A 7 37.06 -40.12 10.66
CA LYS A 7 38.25 -39.26 10.62
C LYS A 7 38.19 -38.42 9.36
N LEU A 8 37.99 -37.11 9.53
CA LEU A 8 38.90 -36.05 9.11
C LEU A 8 38.25 -34.71 9.48
N PHE A 9 38.59 -34.22 10.67
CA PHE A 9 38.57 -32.79 10.98
C PHE A 9 40.01 -32.46 11.32
N ASP A 10 40.78 -32.02 10.32
CA ASP A 10 42.01 -31.28 10.58
C ASP A 10 41.64 -29.81 10.66
N THR A 11 41.79 -29.29 11.87
CA THR A 11 41.82 -27.87 12.21
C THR A 11 42.87 -27.15 11.39
N MET A 12 42.44 -26.28 10.48
CA MET A 12 43.25 -25.15 10.02
C MET A 12 42.72 -23.89 10.70
N GLU A 13 43.59 -23.29 11.50
CA GLU A 13 43.41 -21.98 12.11
C GLU A 13 43.12 -20.94 11.03
N ILE A 14 41.96 -20.28 11.11
CA ILE A 14 41.65 -19.11 10.29
C ILE A 14 42.07 -17.89 11.12
N SER A 15 43.34 -17.50 10.99
CA SER A 15 43.79 -16.15 11.31
C SER A 15 43.73 -15.29 10.04
N ASP A 16 43.16 -14.10 10.18
CA ASP A 16 43.14 -13.00 9.20
C ASP A 16 42.31 -13.18 7.91
N ALA A 17 41.03 -13.54 8.05
CA ALA A 17 40.04 -13.16 7.04
C ALA A 17 39.58 -11.72 7.29
N LYS A 18 40.24 -10.75 6.64
CA LYS A 18 39.67 -9.39 6.49
C LYS A 18 38.24 -9.52 6.00
N GLU A 19 37.28 -8.95 6.74
CA GLU A 19 35.88 -8.81 6.31
C GLU A 19 35.85 -8.26 4.88
N ALA A 20 35.62 -9.14 3.90
CA ALA A 20 35.32 -8.72 2.55
C ALA A 20 33.95 -8.06 2.60
N LYS A 21 33.92 -6.73 2.64
CA LYS A 21 32.70 -5.93 2.46
C LYS A 21 32.02 -6.41 1.18
N ILE A 22 30.90 -7.10 1.33
CA ILE A 22 29.97 -7.37 0.23
C ILE A 22 29.68 -6.00 -0.40
N PRO A 23 29.96 -5.79 -1.71
CA PRO A 23 29.68 -4.52 -2.35
C PRO A 23 28.20 -4.19 -2.15
N LYS A 24 27.85 -2.95 -1.80
CA LYS A 24 26.45 -2.49 -1.83
C LYS A 24 25.92 -2.77 -3.24
N LEU A 25 25.18 -3.87 -3.42
CA LEU A 25 24.81 -4.39 -4.73
C LEU A 25 23.80 -3.47 -5.45
N TYR A 26 23.26 -2.47 -4.74
CA TYR A 26 22.23 -1.57 -5.24
C TYR A 26 22.52 -0.11 -4.85
N VAL A 27 22.42 0.78 -5.83
CA VAL A 27 22.40 2.23 -5.65
C VAL A 27 21.16 2.61 -4.83
N PRO A 28 21.21 3.56 -3.88
CA PRO A 28 20.03 4.09 -3.20
C PRO A 28 18.97 4.57 -4.20
N VAL A 29 17.68 4.48 -3.86
CA VAL A 29 16.58 4.89 -4.77
C VAL A 29 16.69 6.39 -5.11
N GLU A 30 17.22 7.15 -4.17
CA GLU A 30 17.42 8.59 -4.22
C GLU A 30 18.49 9.01 -5.25
N GLU A 31 19.43 8.10 -5.55
CA GLU A 31 20.53 8.31 -6.51
C GLU A 31 20.31 7.54 -7.83
N PHE A 32 19.30 6.67 -7.88
CA PHE A 32 19.07 5.81 -9.02
C PHE A 32 18.61 6.61 -10.25
N GLN A 33 19.18 6.28 -11.41
CA GLN A 33 18.72 6.74 -12.70
C GLN A 33 18.69 5.58 -13.69
N PHE A 34 17.68 5.55 -14.56
CA PHE A 34 17.66 4.63 -15.68
C PHE A 34 18.74 5.03 -16.70
N HIS A 35 19.35 4.03 -17.33
CA HIS A 35 20.26 4.28 -18.44
C HIS A 35 19.51 4.91 -19.63
N GLY A 36 20.21 5.73 -20.42
CA GLY A 36 19.69 6.22 -21.69
C GLY A 36 19.58 5.13 -22.76
N PRO A 37 19.08 5.46 -23.96
CA PRO A 37 19.04 4.52 -25.08
C PRO A 37 20.43 3.94 -25.38
N LEU A 38 20.46 2.65 -25.70
CA LEU A 38 21.69 1.95 -26.08
C LEU A 38 22.00 2.22 -27.56
N GLU A 39 23.27 2.32 -27.92
CA GLU A 39 23.71 2.29 -29.32
C GLU A 39 23.37 0.93 -29.93
N ASP A 40 22.38 0.90 -30.81
CA ASP A 40 21.90 -0.31 -31.47
C ASP A 40 22.63 -0.58 -32.79
N ASP A 41 22.71 -1.86 -33.14
CA ASP A 41 22.93 -2.25 -34.52
C ASP A 41 21.57 -2.22 -35.24
N THR A 42 21.55 -1.87 -36.53
CA THR A 42 20.31 -1.43 -37.19
C THR A 42 19.27 -2.55 -37.38
N SER A 43 19.60 -3.82 -37.16
CA SER A 43 18.74 -4.93 -37.61
C SER A 43 18.58 -6.10 -36.64
N ASN A 44 19.41 -6.24 -35.61
CA ASN A 44 19.22 -7.26 -34.59
C ASN A 44 17.93 -7.01 -33.80
N GLY A 45 17.09 -8.04 -33.68
CA GLY A 45 15.73 -7.94 -33.13
C GLY A 45 14.64 -7.59 -34.14
N LEU A 46 14.98 -7.36 -35.42
CA LEU A 46 14.01 -7.21 -36.51
C LEU A 46 13.79 -8.50 -37.30
N PHE A 47 14.57 -9.54 -37.05
CA PHE A 47 14.41 -10.85 -37.70
C PHE A 47 13.76 -11.86 -36.76
N LEU A 48 12.67 -12.48 -37.20
CA LEU A 48 12.03 -13.61 -36.52
C LEU A 48 11.94 -14.78 -37.50
N ASN A 49 12.58 -15.91 -37.19
CA ASN A 49 12.67 -17.08 -38.08
C ASN A 49 13.17 -16.73 -39.49
N ASP A 50 14.29 -16.00 -39.58
CA ASP A 50 14.91 -15.52 -40.83
C ASP A 50 14.03 -14.59 -41.68
N VAL A 51 12.89 -14.12 -41.15
CA VAL A 51 12.01 -13.13 -41.79
C VAL A 51 12.24 -11.75 -41.18
N TYR A 52 12.53 -10.77 -42.03
CA TYR A 52 12.64 -9.36 -41.63
C TYR A 52 11.25 -8.76 -41.37
N PHE A 53 11.11 -8.07 -40.24
CA PHE A 53 9.96 -7.27 -39.87
C PHE A 53 10.39 -5.81 -39.67
N PRO A 54 9.68 -4.83 -40.26
CA PRO A 54 9.86 -3.42 -39.91
C PRO A 54 9.69 -3.18 -38.40
N GLU A 55 10.35 -2.16 -37.88
CA GLU A 55 10.35 -1.86 -36.45
C GLU A 55 8.93 -1.61 -35.91
N GLU A 56 8.07 -0.98 -36.70
CA GLU A 56 6.67 -0.71 -36.37
C GLU A 56 5.88 -2.00 -36.16
N ILE A 57 6.21 -3.06 -36.91
CA ILE A 57 5.58 -4.37 -36.76
C ILE A 57 6.06 -5.06 -35.49
N ILE A 58 7.36 -4.97 -35.17
CA ILE A 58 7.90 -5.48 -33.90
C ILE A 58 7.26 -4.76 -32.71
N ILE A 59 7.17 -3.43 -32.74
CA ILE A 59 6.47 -2.63 -31.73
C ILE A 59 5.04 -3.16 -31.57
N LYS A 60 4.29 -3.30 -32.67
CA LYS A 60 2.90 -3.76 -32.59
C LYS A 60 2.78 -5.17 -32.02
N ILE A 61 3.64 -6.10 -32.42
CA ILE A 61 3.71 -7.46 -31.84
C ILE A 61 3.93 -7.39 -30.34
N LEU A 62 4.92 -6.61 -29.88
CA LEU A 62 5.22 -6.47 -28.46
C LEU A 62 4.04 -5.88 -27.68
N THR A 63 3.27 -4.94 -28.25
CA THR A 63 2.09 -4.39 -27.55
C THR A 63 0.96 -5.39 -27.28
N PHE A 64 0.97 -6.56 -27.92
CA PHE A 64 0.01 -7.64 -27.65
C PHE A 64 0.44 -8.57 -26.50
N LEU A 65 1.65 -8.42 -25.98
CA LEU A 65 2.14 -9.24 -24.88
C LEU A 65 1.67 -8.68 -23.52
N PRO A 66 1.47 -9.54 -22.50
CA PRO A 66 1.16 -9.07 -21.16
C PRO A 66 2.26 -8.15 -20.60
N PRO A 67 1.92 -7.00 -20.01
CA PRO A 67 2.89 -6.02 -19.51
C PRO A 67 3.99 -6.59 -18.60
N GLU A 68 3.64 -7.53 -17.74
CA GLU A 68 4.56 -8.21 -16.82
C GLU A 68 5.65 -9.02 -17.52
N GLN A 69 5.44 -9.37 -18.80
CA GLN A 69 6.41 -10.10 -19.62
C GLN A 69 7.31 -9.19 -20.45
N LEU A 70 6.98 -7.89 -20.57
CA LEU A 70 7.71 -6.98 -21.46
C LEU A 70 9.12 -6.66 -20.97
N LEU A 71 9.30 -6.37 -19.67
CA LEU A 71 10.62 -5.97 -19.18
C LEU A 71 11.71 -7.04 -19.35
N PRO A 72 11.47 -8.35 -19.10
CA PRO A 72 12.41 -9.42 -19.41
C PRO A 72 12.86 -9.45 -20.88
N LEU A 73 11.98 -9.09 -21.81
CA LEU A 73 12.29 -9.07 -23.25
C LEU A 73 13.27 -7.96 -23.63
N SER A 74 13.48 -6.96 -22.76
CA SER A 74 14.54 -5.97 -22.94
C SER A 74 15.95 -6.58 -22.91
N LEU A 75 16.10 -7.82 -22.45
CA LEU A 75 17.37 -8.54 -22.42
C LEU A 75 17.68 -9.30 -23.72
N VAL A 76 16.73 -9.38 -24.67
CA VAL A 76 16.89 -10.09 -25.94
C VAL A 76 17.96 -9.42 -26.81
N CYS A 77 17.81 -8.12 -27.06
CA CYS A 77 18.78 -7.32 -27.78
C CYS A 77 18.64 -5.83 -27.42
N LYS A 78 19.61 -5.01 -27.86
CA LYS A 78 19.60 -3.57 -27.60
C LYS A 78 18.39 -2.85 -28.22
N LYS A 79 17.95 -3.25 -29.42
CA LYS A 79 16.79 -2.67 -30.09
C LYS A 79 15.50 -2.92 -29.30
N TRP A 80 15.27 -4.16 -28.85
CA TRP A 80 14.13 -4.49 -27.99
C TRP A 80 14.21 -3.75 -26.64
N CYS A 81 15.41 -3.62 -26.07
CA CYS A 81 15.62 -2.80 -24.88
C CYS A 81 15.18 -1.35 -25.09
N ASN A 82 15.60 -0.72 -26.18
CA ASN A 82 15.25 0.66 -26.52
C ASN A 82 13.73 0.82 -26.76
N ILE A 83 13.10 -0.11 -27.49
CA ILE A 83 11.65 -0.11 -27.73
C ILE A 83 10.90 -0.23 -26.41
N ILE A 84 11.18 -1.28 -25.63
CA ILE A 84 10.47 -1.58 -24.39
C ILE A 84 10.68 -0.50 -23.33
N LYS A 85 11.84 0.16 -23.30
CA LYS A 85 12.13 1.24 -22.35
C LYS A 85 11.89 2.64 -22.95
N SER A 86 11.05 2.73 -23.98
CA SER A 86 10.59 4.00 -24.54
C SER A 86 9.22 4.40 -24.01
N ASP A 87 9.01 5.70 -23.81
CA ASP A 87 7.74 6.22 -23.32
C ASP A 87 6.61 5.98 -24.33
N SER A 88 6.89 6.14 -25.64
CA SER A 88 5.92 5.93 -26.72
C SER A 88 5.37 4.52 -26.76
N PHE A 89 6.22 3.51 -26.57
CA PHE A 89 5.78 2.11 -26.57
C PHE A 89 4.74 1.85 -25.48
N TRP A 90 4.95 2.37 -24.27
CA TRP A 90 4.00 2.18 -23.17
C TRP A 90 2.73 3.01 -23.30
N MET A 91 2.81 4.18 -23.96
CA MET A 91 1.61 4.90 -24.36
C MET A 91 0.77 4.08 -25.34
N ASP A 92 1.39 3.38 -26.28
CA ASP A 92 0.67 2.50 -27.22
C ASP A 92 0.08 1.27 -26.52
N VAL A 93 0.81 0.65 -25.58
CA VAL A 93 0.28 -0.41 -24.71
C VAL A 93 -0.98 0.07 -23.98
N TYR A 94 -0.95 1.29 -23.42
CA TYR A 94 -2.08 1.87 -22.72
C TYR A 94 -3.28 2.15 -23.64
N ASN A 95 -3.03 2.79 -24.78
CA ASN A 95 -4.07 3.15 -25.75
C ASN A 95 -4.77 1.93 -26.37
N ASN A 96 -4.11 0.76 -26.41
CA ASN A 96 -4.74 -0.48 -26.88
C ASN A 96 -5.76 -1.05 -25.89
N GLN A 97 -5.69 -0.68 -24.61
CA GLN A 97 -6.52 -1.24 -23.55
C GLN A 97 -7.60 -0.27 -23.06
N PHE A 98 -7.37 1.04 -23.17
CA PHE A 98 -8.26 2.06 -22.64
C PHE A 98 -8.74 3.03 -23.73
N PRO A 99 -10.00 3.50 -23.64
CA PRO A 99 -10.55 4.46 -24.60
C PRO A 99 -9.91 5.85 -24.47
N ASN A 100 -9.41 6.18 -23.27
CA ASN A 100 -8.76 7.46 -22.98
C ASN A 100 -7.32 7.44 -23.48
N LYS A 101 -6.87 8.57 -24.04
CA LYS A 101 -5.47 8.69 -24.49
C LYS A 101 -4.50 8.68 -23.31
N ALA A 102 -3.41 7.93 -23.46
CA ALA A 102 -2.28 7.93 -22.56
C ALA A 102 -1.71 9.34 -22.37
N LYS A 103 -1.36 9.69 -21.13
CA LYS A 103 -0.59 10.90 -20.84
C LYS A 103 0.90 10.63 -21.06
N ARG A 104 1.67 11.70 -21.26
CA ARG A 104 3.13 11.61 -21.48
C ARG A 104 3.84 11.35 -20.15
N LEU A 105 3.92 10.08 -19.76
CA LEU A 105 4.64 9.62 -18.57
C LEU A 105 5.80 8.71 -18.96
N PRO A 106 6.87 8.63 -18.15
CA PRO A 106 7.94 7.71 -18.42
C PRO A 106 7.49 6.25 -18.42
N TRP A 107 8.09 5.44 -19.29
CA TRP A 107 7.75 4.02 -19.49
C TRP A 107 7.57 3.23 -18.18
N TYR A 108 8.43 3.50 -17.20
CA TYR A 108 8.47 2.77 -15.94
C TYR A 108 7.28 3.06 -15.02
N VAL A 109 6.55 4.17 -15.24
CA VAL A 109 5.30 4.46 -14.51
C VAL A 109 4.18 3.56 -15.02
N TYR A 110 4.05 3.42 -16.35
CA TYR A 110 3.10 2.48 -16.96
C TYR A 110 3.46 1.04 -16.64
N TYR A 111 4.74 0.66 -16.73
CA TYR A 111 5.19 -0.67 -16.32
C TYR A 111 4.79 -0.98 -14.88
N LEU A 112 5.02 -0.04 -13.94
CA LEU A 112 4.61 -0.19 -12.54
C LEU A 112 3.08 -0.33 -12.43
N TYR A 113 2.32 0.48 -13.17
CA TYR A 113 0.85 0.45 -13.17
C TYR A 113 0.27 -0.91 -13.57
N TYR A 114 0.85 -1.54 -14.58
CA TYR A 114 0.37 -2.83 -15.06
C TYR A 114 0.94 -4.03 -14.31
N SER A 115 2.19 -3.94 -13.86
CA SER A 115 2.93 -5.11 -13.38
C SER A 115 2.87 -5.28 -11.86
N THR A 116 2.28 -4.34 -11.12
CA THR A 116 2.15 -4.42 -9.66
C THR A 116 0.77 -4.00 -9.18
N ASP A 117 0.42 -4.40 -7.96
CA ASP A 117 -0.80 -3.95 -7.28
C ASP A 117 -0.62 -2.60 -6.55
N ASP A 118 0.44 -1.85 -6.85
CA ASP A 118 0.82 -0.66 -6.07
C ASP A 118 -0.15 0.53 -6.22
N PHE A 119 -0.93 0.55 -7.31
CA PHE A 119 -2.00 1.53 -7.57
C PHE A 119 -3.41 0.97 -7.28
N ARG A 120 -3.47 -0.23 -6.74
CA ARG A 120 -4.71 -0.84 -6.24
C ARG A 120 -4.77 -0.66 -4.73
N ASN A 121 -5.82 -1.20 -4.11
CA ASN A 121 -5.95 -1.19 -2.66
C ASN A 121 -4.78 -1.97 -2.02
N LEU A 122 -3.97 -1.27 -1.24
CA LEU A 122 -2.83 -1.81 -0.49
C LEU A 122 -3.26 -2.46 0.82
N LEU A 123 -4.47 -2.19 1.30
CA LEU A 123 -5.04 -2.87 2.46
C LEU A 123 -5.53 -4.26 2.11
N LYS A 124 -5.30 -5.17 3.05
CA LYS A 124 -5.77 -6.55 3.03
C LYS A 124 -6.87 -6.73 4.04
N ASN A 125 -7.81 -7.63 3.73
CA ASN A 125 -8.87 -8.04 4.67
C ASN A 125 -9.67 -6.85 5.24
N GLY A 126 -10.05 -5.91 4.38
CA GLY A 126 -10.79 -4.70 4.76
C GLY A 126 -12.23 -4.95 5.27
N ASN A 127 -12.75 -6.16 5.12
CA ASN A 127 -14.12 -6.53 5.53
C ASN A 127 -14.13 -7.65 6.60
N GLY A 128 -12.96 -8.06 7.13
CA GLY A 128 -12.86 -9.04 8.21
C GLY A 128 -13.15 -10.50 7.82
N GLN A 129 -13.28 -10.83 6.52
CA GLN A 129 -13.57 -12.20 6.08
C GLN A 129 -12.47 -13.22 6.43
N GLU A 130 -11.24 -12.75 6.69
CA GLU A 130 -10.12 -13.56 7.17
C GLU A 130 -9.86 -13.35 8.68
N GLY A 131 -10.87 -12.97 9.46
CA GLY A 131 -10.69 -12.62 10.86
C GLY A 131 -9.92 -11.31 11.01
N PHE A 132 -8.99 -11.24 11.97
CA PHE A 132 -8.05 -10.13 12.13
C PHE A 132 -6.71 -10.35 11.42
N LYS A 133 -6.63 -11.33 10.50
CA LYS A 133 -5.41 -11.53 9.70
C LYS A 133 -5.06 -10.23 8.95
N HIS A 134 -3.78 -9.89 8.96
CA HIS A 134 -3.19 -8.64 8.46
C HIS A 134 -3.40 -7.39 9.33
N TRP A 135 -4.20 -7.48 10.39
CA TRP A 135 -4.42 -6.39 11.32
C TRP A 135 -3.63 -6.60 12.60
N THR A 136 -3.05 -5.52 13.13
CA THR A 136 -2.51 -5.47 14.50
C THR A 136 -3.48 -4.67 15.34
N ILE A 137 -4.05 -5.28 16.38
CA ILE A 137 -4.91 -4.58 17.33
C ILE A 137 -4.00 -3.87 18.35
N LEU A 138 -4.16 -2.56 18.50
CA LEU A 138 -3.40 -1.75 19.45
C LEU A 138 -4.16 -1.55 20.75
N LYS A 139 -5.49 -1.43 20.67
CA LYS A 139 -6.40 -1.33 21.83
C LYS A 139 -7.60 -2.22 21.58
N ASN A 140 -8.01 -2.97 22.60
CA ASN A 140 -9.07 -3.95 22.50
C ASN A 140 -9.92 -3.97 23.78
N PHE A 141 -10.34 -2.80 24.25
CA PHE A 141 -11.00 -2.70 25.55
C PHE A 141 -12.49 -3.08 25.49
N GLY A 142 -13.13 -3.24 26.65
CA GLY A 142 -14.53 -3.65 26.75
C GLY A 142 -14.72 -5.13 26.41
N ASP A 143 -15.73 -5.45 25.59
CA ASP A 143 -15.98 -6.79 25.06
C ASP A 143 -15.17 -7.05 23.76
N GLU A 144 -14.13 -6.24 23.50
CA GLU A 144 -13.19 -6.36 22.37
C GLU A 144 -13.79 -6.06 20.98
N PHE A 145 -12.94 -6.04 19.95
CA PHE A 145 -13.37 -6.05 18.57
C PHE A 145 -14.01 -7.40 18.21
N ILE A 146 -15.12 -7.35 17.50
CA ILE A 146 -15.66 -8.50 16.79
C ILE A 146 -15.77 -8.25 15.30
N ILE A 147 -16.02 -9.34 14.57
CA ILE A 147 -16.43 -9.30 13.18
C ILE A 147 -17.85 -9.82 13.12
N GLU A 148 -18.75 -8.97 12.65
CA GLU A 148 -20.13 -9.35 12.41
C GLU A 148 -20.25 -9.90 10.98
N PRO A 149 -20.79 -11.11 10.77
CA PRO A 149 -21.00 -11.66 9.43
C PRO A 149 -21.93 -10.80 8.55
N VAL A 150 -22.88 -10.13 9.21
CA VAL A 150 -23.77 -9.10 8.67
C VAL A 150 -23.93 -8.04 9.76
N PRO A 151 -23.91 -6.73 9.43
CA PRO A 151 -23.97 -5.68 10.43
C PRO A 151 -25.26 -5.76 11.25
N LYS A 152 -25.16 -5.73 12.59
CA LYS A 152 -26.30 -5.76 13.51
C LYS A 152 -26.68 -4.38 14.00
N GLY A 153 -27.93 -4.00 13.80
CA GLY A 153 -28.42 -2.68 14.22
C GLY A 153 -27.93 -1.53 13.35
N SER A 154 -27.30 -1.83 12.21
CA SER A 154 -27.13 -0.90 11.10
C SER A 154 -27.74 -1.53 9.86
N ASP A 155 -27.86 -0.76 8.79
CA ASP A 155 -28.24 -1.29 7.49
C ASP A 155 -27.17 -2.28 6.98
N PRO A 156 -27.54 -3.22 6.09
CA PRO A 156 -26.57 -4.06 5.40
C PRO A 156 -25.54 -3.22 4.63
N LEU A 157 -24.36 -3.78 4.36
CA LEU A 157 -23.39 -3.13 3.48
C LEU A 157 -24.04 -2.85 2.10
N PRO A 158 -23.95 -1.62 1.56
CA PRO A 158 -24.49 -1.28 0.25
C PRO A 158 -24.02 -2.22 -0.86
N GLU A 159 -24.95 -2.68 -1.69
CA GLU A 159 -24.63 -3.52 -2.85
C GLU A 159 -23.94 -2.69 -3.95
N GLY A 160 -23.07 -3.33 -4.74
CA GLY A 160 -22.39 -2.68 -5.87
C GLY A 160 -21.19 -1.79 -5.51
N VAL A 161 -20.92 -1.54 -4.23
CA VAL A 161 -19.74 -0.78 -3.78
C VAL A 161 -18.47 -1.64 -3.94
N PRO A 162 -17.50 -1.22 -4.77
CA PRO A 162 -16.30 -2.02 -5.09
C PRO A 162 -15.45 -2.38 -3.87
N GLU A 163 -15.34 -1.48 -2.89
CA GLU A 163 -14.52 -1.63 -1.68
C GLU A 163 -14.94 -2.81 -0.81
N PHE A 164 -16.22 -3.22 -0.89
CA PHE A 164 -16.70 -4.40 -0.17
C PHE A 164 -16.36 -5.70 -0.89
N CYS A 165 -16.02 -5.69 -2.18
CA CYS A 165 -15.75 -6.90 -2.97
C CYS A 165 -16.84 -7.99 -2.81
N GLY A 166 -18.11 -7.57 -2.75
CA GLY A 166 -19.27 -8.46 -2.51
C GLY A 166 -19.34 -9.08 -1.11
N ARG A 167 -18.53 -8.62 -0.15
CA ARG A 167 -18.57 -9.05 1.25
C ARG A 167 -19.71 -8.34 1.99
N LYS A 168 -20.13 -8.97 3.09
CA LYS A 168 -21.23 -8.50 3.94
C LYS A 168 -20.81 -8.25 5.38
N SER A 169 -19.59 -8.65 5.74
CA SER A 169 -19.08 -8.57 7.10
C SER A 169 -18.43 -7.22 7.39
N CYS A 170 -18.46 -6.82 8.66
CA CYS A 170 -17.78 -5.61 9.14
C CYS A 170 -17.09 -5.87 10.47
N PHE A 171 -16.09 -5.04 10.80
CA PHE A 171 -15.56 -4.96 12.15
C PHE A 171 -16.50 -4.12 13.02
N THR A 172 -16.58 -4.41 14.32
CA THR A 172 -17.43 -3.66 15.28
C THR A 172 -16.70 -3.49 16.59
N THR A 173 -16.73 -2.27 17.14
CA THR A 173 -16.09 -1.91 18.41
C THR A 173 -17.04 -2.04 19.60
N SER A 174 -16.47 -2.02 20.79
CA SER A 174 -17.16 -2.13 22.07
C SER A 174 -17.43 -0.75 22.70
N PHE A 175 -17.90 -0.75 23.95
CA PHE A 175 -18.12 0.39 24.85
C PHE A 175 -16.86 1.02 25.46
N TYR A 176 -15.69 0.53 25.07
CA TYR A 176 -14.41 1.18 25.34
C TYR A 176 -13.58 1.18 24.05
N GLU A 177 -12.54 2.01 24.03
CA GLU A 177 -11.74 2.26 22.84
C GLU A 177 -11.17 0.97 22.24
N CYS A 178 -11.48 0.77 20.96
CA CYS A 178 -10.95 -0.30 20.15
C CYS A 178 -10.20 0.33 18.98
N CYS A 179 -8.92 -0.01 18.80
CA CYS A 179 -8.05 0.53 17.76
C CYS A 179 -7.24 -0.58 17.10
N LYS A 180 -7.21 -0.61 15.76
CA LYS A 180 -6.36 -1.53 15.00
C LYS A 180 -5.76 -0.86 13.77
N ILE A 181 -4.66 -1.43 13.31
CA ILE A 181 -3.84 -0.88 12.24
C ILE A 181 -3.49 -1.91 11.17
N GLN A 182 -3.09 -1.39 10.02
CA GLN A 182 -2.34 -2.15 9.02
C GLN A 182 -1.13 -1.34 8.56
N VAL A 183 0.04 -1.99 8.60
CA VAL A 183 1.32 -1.38 8.23
C VAL A 183 1.68 -1.77 6.80
N ILE A 184 1.81 -0.76 5.93
CA ILE A 184 2.16 -0.91 4.52
C ILE A 184 3.62 -0.51 4.35
N ARG A 185 4.49 -1.52 4.16
CA ARG A 185 5.93 -1.34 3.96
C ARG A 185 6.24 -1.08 2.49
N LEU A 186 7.01 -0.02 2.22
CA LEU A 186 7.45 0.36 0.88
C LEU A 186 8.91 -0.04 0.58
N GLU A 187 9.63 -0.57 1.58
CA GLU A 187 11.07 -0.87 1.54
C GLU A 187 11.48 -1.72 0.30
N ASN A 188 10.73 -2.79 0.03
CA ASN A 188 11.03 -3.74 -1.06
C ASN A 188 10.43 -3.28 -2.40
N LYS A 189 9.68 -2.16 -2.41
CA LYS A 189 9.01 -1.62 -3.59
C LYS A 189 9.86 -0.51 -4.23
N ARG A 190 11.08 -0.86 -4.65
CA ARG A 190 12.08 0.12 -5.13
C ARG A 190 11.59 0.99 -6.28
N LEU A 191 10.92 0.39 -7.27
CA LEU A 191 10.38 1.13 -8.41
C LEU A 191 9.24 2.07 -7.97
N LEU A 192 8.34 1.61 -7.10
CA LEU A 192 7.31 2.46 -6.52
C LEU A 192 7.92 3.63 -5.75
N ARG A 193 8.92 3.40 -4.88
CA ARG A 193 9.61 4.47 -4.16
C ARG A 193 10.28 5.47 -5.11
N TYR A 194 10.88 4.99 -6.20
CA TYR A 194 11.43 5.86 -7.24
C TYR A 194 10.36 6.77 -7.86
N VAL A 195 9.19 6.17 -8.18
CA VAL A 195 8.03 6.89 -8.72
C VAL A 195 7.45 7.88 -7.71
N ILE A 196 7.30 7.49 -6.44
CA ILE A 196 6.84 8.37 -5.35
C ILE A 196 7.78 9.57 -5.19
N ASN A 197 9.09 9.33 -5.15
CA ASN A 197 10.09 10.40 -4.98
C ASN A 197 10.08 11.42 -6.11
N LYS A 198 9.79 10.98 -7.34
CA LYS A 198 9.87 11.81 -8.54
C LYS A 198 8.57 12.54 -8.85
N PHE A 199 7.42 11.92 -8.58
CA PHE A 199 6.12 12.44 -9.00
C PHE A 199 5.18 12.79 -7.86
N LYS A 200 5.48 12.35 -6.63
CA LYS A 200 4.65 12.60 -5.44
C LYS A 200 3.15 12.36 -5.69
N PRO A 201 2.74 11.14 -6.11
CA PRO A 201 1.33 10.83 -6.32
C PRO A 201 0.55 11.02 -5.02
N HIS A 202 -0.72 11.39 -5.12
CA HIS A 202 -1.57 11.52 -3.94
C HIS A 202 -1.74 10.15 -3.26
N ILE A 203 -1.84 10.15 -1.93
CA ILE A 203 -2.20 8.95 -1.17
C ILE A 203 -3.67 9.09 -0.80
N TYR A 204 -4.49 8.24 -1.40
CA TYR A 204 -5.92 8.19 -1.11
C TYR A 204 -6.19 7.12 -0.07
N VAL A 205 -6.95 7.51 0.94
CA VAL A 205 -7.37 6.66 2.06
C VAL A 205 -8.87 6.80 2.25
N SER A 206 -9.56 5.68 2.38
CA SER A 206 -10.98 5.71 2.72
C SER A 206 -11.41 4.49 3.51
N GLU A 207 -12.55 4.59 4.18
CA GLU A 207 -13.24 3.46 4.78
C GLU A 207 -14.72 3.81 4.96
N TRP A 208 -15.58 2.81 4.91
CA TRP A 208 -16.98 2.95 5.26
C TRP A 208 -17.18 2.71 6.74
N TYR A 209 -17.97 3.56 7.39
CA TYR A 209 -18.30 3.44 8.81
C TYR A 209 -19.81 3.62 9.06
N ALA A 210 -20.29 3.01 10.14
CA ALA A 210 -21.65 3.15 10.63
C ALA A 210 -21.68 3.02 12.15
N GLY A 211 -22.78 3.40 12.78
CA GLY A 211 -23.09 3.12 14.17
C GLY A 211 -24.25 2.13 14.26
N ARG A 212 -24.93 2.09 15.41
CA ARG A 212 -26.23 1.42 15.51
C ARG A 212 -27.37 2.42 15.45
N PHE A 213 -28.57 1.94 15.11
CA PHE A 213 -29.79 2.72 15.16
C PHE A 213 -30.21 3.12 16.59
N ASP A 214 -29.62 2.52 17.64
CA ASP A 214 -30.03 2.71 19.04
C ASP A 214 -28.93 3.31 19.94
N CYS A 215 -27.71 3.48 19.42
CA CYS A 215 -26.56 3.93 20.19
C CYS A 215 -25.69 4.88 19.39
N GLY A 216 -25.23 5.95 20.03
CA GLY A 216 -24.23 6.83 19.46
C GLY A 216 -22.83 6.23 19.59
N CYS A 217 -21.93 6.62 18.70
CA CYS A 217 -20.54 6.14 18.70
C CYS A 217 -19.59 7.18 18.10
N GLU A 218 -18.31 7.05 18.41
CA GLU A 218 -17.23 7.80 17.77
C GLU A 218 -16.41 6.88 16.86
N TYR A 219 -16.11 7.36 15.66
CA TYR A 219 -15.22 6.72 14.70
C TYR A 219 -14.06 7.67 14.36
N LYS A 220 -12.84 7.14 14.23
CA LYS A 220 -11.68 7.93 13.79
C LYS A 220 -10.90 7.15 12.74
N LEU A 221 -10.61 7.80 11.62
CA LEU A 221 -9.71 7.30 10.58
C LEU A 221 -8.40 8.09 10.62
N THR A 222 -7.27 7.39 10.63
CA THR A 222 -5.94 8.02 10.63
C THR A 222 -5.03 7.35 9.61
N ILE A 223 -4.27 8.18 8.88
CA ILE A 223 -3.16 7.75 8.03
C ILE A 223 -1.87 8.43 8.48
N LYS A 224 -0.82 7.64 8.68
CA LYS A 224 0.53 8.15 8.99
C LYS A 224 1.53 7.74 7.93
N GLY A 225 2.45 8.63 7.59
CA GLY A 225 3.63 8.33 6.81
C GLY A 225 4.87 8.42 7.68
N LEU A 226 5.75 7.42 7.60
CA LEU A 226 6.91 7.30 8.47
C LEU A 226 8.19 7.13 7.65
N ALA A 227 9.28 7.71 8.17
CA ALA A 227 10.62 7.49 7.63
C ALA A 227 11.33 6.26 8.22
N SER A 228 10.79 5.67 9.28
CA SER A 228 11.29 4.44 9.89
C SER A 228 10.66 3.18 9.28
N GLU A 229 11.38 2.07 9.47
CA GLU A 229 10.95 0.72 9.07
C GLU A 229 10.25 -0.02 10.21
N SER A 230 10.38 0.45 11.44
CA SER A 230 9.74 -0.11 12.62
C SER A 230 8.74 0.88 13.17
N MET A 231 7.47 0.47 13.26
CA MET A 231 6.66 0.93 14.37
C MET A 231 7.20 0.24 15.62
N GLN A 232 7.62 1.01 16.61
CA GLN A 232 7.83 0.45 17.94
C GLN A 232 6.49 -0.16 18.37
N LYS A 233 6.52 -1.37 18.94
CA LYS A 233 5.30 -1.96 19.49
C LYS A 233 4.75 -1.00 20.54
N PRO A 234 3.42 -0.81 20.65
CA PRO A 234 2.88 -0.11 21.81
C PRO A 234 3.41 -0.79 23.07
N MET A 235 3.90 0.01 24.03
CA MET A 235 4.26 -0.46 25.36
C MET A 235 3.07 -1.20 25.98
N GLU A 236 3.36 -2.32 26.66
CA GLU A 236 2.34 -3.07 27.39
C GLU A 236 1.82 -2.21 28.57
N ASP A 237 0.56 -2.40 28.97
CA ASP A 237 -0.16 -1.52 29.92
C ASP A 237 0.56 -1.30 31.27
N GLU A 238 1.44 -2.22 31.70
CA GLU A 238 2.22 -2.09 32.94
C GLU A 238 3.31 -0.99 32.87
N ASP A 239 3.74 -0.59 31.67
CA ASP A 239 4.77 0.45 31.48
C ASP A 239 4.19 1.86 31.26
N LEU A 240 2.89 1.97 30.95
CA LEU A 240 2.20 3.24 30.64
C LEU A 240 2.01 4.15 31.87
N GLU A 241 1.82 3.58 33.06
CA GLU A 241 1.68 4.37 34.31
C GLU A 241 3.01 4.98 34.78
N ILE A 242 4.15 4.39 34.39
CA ILE A 242 5.49 4.79 34.86
C ILE A 242 6.06 5.95 34.02
N GLU A 243 5.62 6.11 32.77
CA GLU A 243 6.22 7.06 31.83
C GLU A 243 5.47 8.40 31.69
N TYR A 244 4.20 8.47 32.10
CA TYR A 244 3.44 9.74 32.13
C TYR A 244 4.10 10.81 33.03
N ASP A 245 4.91 10.39 34.01
CA ASP A 245 5.65 11.26 34.93
C ASP A 245 7.06 11.64 34.41
N ARG A 246 7.53 11.06 33.29
CA ARG A 246 8.87 11.28 32.71
C ARG A 246 8.89 12.03 31.37
N MET A 247 7.73 12.35 30.79
CA MET A 247 7.63 12.99 29.47
C MET A 247 7.93 14.50 29.43
N GLU A 248 8.64 15.05 30.42
CA GLU A 248 9.42 16.28 30.20
C GLU A 248 10.88 15.89 29.94
N TYR A 249 11.30 16.06 28.68
CA TYR A 249 12.68 16.37 28.29
C TYR A 249 13.68 15.27 27.93
N HIS A 250 13.31 14.11 27.38
CA HIS A 250 14.31 13.24 26.70
C HIS A 250 13.82 12.66 25.36
N ARG A 251 14.35 13.23 24.27
CA ARG A 251 14.26 12.69 22.90
C ARG A 251 15.36 11.62 22.78
N THR A 252 15.01 10.34 22.71
CA THR A 252 15.98 9.23 22.63
C THR A 252 16.37 8.96 21.17
N GLU A 253 17.62 8.55 20.93
CA GLU A 253 18.06 8.05 19.62
C GLU A 253 17.25 6.78 19.26
N GLY A 254 16.23 6.94 18.42
CA GLY A 254 15.33 5.83 18.04
C GLY A 254 13.89 6.25 17.77
N ASP A 255 13.53 7.52 18.02
CA ASP A 255 12.17 8.03 17.82
C ASP A 255 11.70 7.87 16.36
N GLU A 256 10.49 7.35 16.21
CA GLU A 256 9.78 7.20 14.95
C GLU A 256 9.62 8.56 14.26
N ILE A 257 10.33 8.78 13.15
CA ILE A 257 10.20 10.02 12.38
C ILE A 257 8.89 9.96 11.59
N VAL A 258 7.86 10.57 12.17
CA VAL A 258 6.57 10.80 11.52
C VAL A 258 6.71 11.92 10.49
N LEU A 259 6.50 11.58 9.22
CA LEU A 259 6.53 12.54 8.10
C LEU A 259 5.20 13.28 7.95
N PHE A 260 4.11 12.57 8.17
CA PHE A 260 2.77 13.14 8.26
C PHE A 260 1.85 12.25 9.09
N SER A 261 0.81 12.84 9.67
CA SER A 261 -0.26 12.15 10.38
C SER A 261 -1.55 12.93 10.19
N LEU A 262 -2.48 12.40 9.42
CA LEU A 262 -3.81 12.99 9.21
C LEU A 262 -4.85 12.13 9.93
N LEU A 263 -5.64 12.77 10.78
CA LEU A 263 -6.75 12.17 11.51
C LEU A 263 -8.05 12.86 11.11
N LYS A 264 -9.08 12.08 10.79
CA LYS A 264 -10.43 12.56 10.53
C LYS A 264 -11.40 11.84 11.48
N PRO A 265 -12.05 12.57 12.42
CA PRO A 265 -13.04 11.98 13.31
C PRO A 265 -14.44 12.08 12.72
N ALA A 266 -15.34 11.21 13.16
CA ALA A 266 -16.78 11.33 13.01
C ALA A 266 -17.47 10.94 14.32
N ILE A 267 -18.51 11.69 14.65
CA ILE A 267 -19.39 11.39 15.78
C ILE A 267 -20.75 11.06 15.19
N ILE A 268 -21.27 9.90 15.55
CA ILE A 268 -22.60 9.46 15.19
C ILE A 268 -23.51 9.68 16.41
N PRO A 269 -24.48 10.60 16.33
CA PRO A 269 -25.45 10.79 17.40
C PRO A 269 -26.26 9.52 17.65
N GLN A 270 -26.78 9.42 18.87
CA GLN A 270 -27.73 8.36 19.18
C GLN A 270 -28.93 8.43 18.23
N TRP A 271 -29.43 7.28 17.80
CA TRP A 271 -30.57 7.13 16.89
C TRP A 271 -30.31 7.43 15.40
N GLU A 272 -29.10 7.87 15.04
CA GLU A 272 -28.76 8.31 13.68
C GLU A 272 -27.74 7.40 12.97
N GLY A 273 -27.30 6.31 13.63
CA GLY A 273 -26.13 5.56 13.18
C GLY A 273 -26.33 4.45 12.16
N LYS A 274 -27.56 4.15 11.74
CA LYS A 274 -27.80 2.92 10.97
C LYS A 274 -27.22 2.95 9.55
N GLU A 275 -27.02 4.13 8.97
CA GLU A 275 -26.59 4.30 7.58
C GLU A 275 -25.06 4.26 7.45
N TRP A 276 -24.57 3.65 6.38
CA TRP A 276 -23.13 3.59 6.08
C TRP A 276 -22.66 4.86 5.40
N ASN A 277 -21.64 5.47 5.98
CA ASN A 277 -21.03 6.70 5.50
C ASN A 277 -19.61 6.42 5.02
N LYS A 278 -19.18 7.05 3.92
CA LYS A 278 -17.81 6.94 3.44
C LYS A 278 -16.97 8.06 4.03
N MET A 279 -15.86 7.70 4.68
CA MET A 279 -14.86 8.65 5.13
C MET A 279 -13.65 8.60 4.21
N GLU A 280 -13.18 9.77 3.78
CA GLU A 280 -12.07 9.90 2.83
C GLU A 280 -11.05 10.93 3.32
N ILE A 281 -9.77 10.61 3.08
CA ILE A 281 -8.60 11.46 3.30
C ILE A 281 -7.72 11.36 2.04
N THR A 282 -7.30 12.50 1.51
CA THR A 282 -6.30 12.59 0.45
C THR A 282 -5.07 13.29 1.01
N VAL A 283 -3.90 12.66 0.89
CA VAL A 283 -2.60 13.29 1.19
C VAL A 283 -2.00 13.71 -0.14
N ASP A 284 -2.00 15.00 -0.41
CA ASP A 284 -1.48 15.62 -1.63
C ASP A 284 -0.08 16.23 -1.44
N GLU A 285 0.24 16.66 -0.22
CA GLU A 285 1.54 17.20 0.15
C GLU A 285 2.22 16.36 1.25
N TYR A 286 3.38 15.76 0.92
CA TYR A 286 4.19 15.01 1.89
C TYR A 286 5.68 14.96 1.51
N GLU A 287 6.53 14.75 2.52
CA GLU A 287 7.95 14.45 2.32
C GLU A 287 8.09 13.02 1.77
N SER A 288 8.38 12.91 0.49
CA SER A 288 8.39 11.63 -0.22
C SER A 288 9.72 10.89 -0.10
N LYS A 289 10.86 11.61 -0.03
CA LYS A 289 12.19 11.01 -0.20
C LYS A 289 12.51 9.96 0.86
N THR A 290 12.10 10.24 2.09
CA THR A 290 12.34 9.39 3.25
C THR A 290 11.16 8.49 3.57
N LEU A 291 10.05 8.56 2.83
CA LEU A 291 8.87 7.73 3.09
C LEU A 291 9.19 6.25 2.89
N LYS A 292 9.02 5.47 3.96
CA LYS A 292 9.24 4.01 3.97
C LYS A 292 8.01 3.22 4.36
N THR A 293 7.12 3.80 5.16
CA THR A 293 5.99 3.09 5.73
C THR A 293 4.74 3.98 5.71
N LEU A 294 3.60 3.38 5.36
CA LEU A 294 2.28 3.96 5.62
C LEU A 294 1.58 3.15 6.70
N VAL A 295 0.88 3.82 7.61
CA VAL A 295 0.11 3.19 8.69
C VAL A 295 -1.33 3.65 8.57
N PHE A 296 -2.19 2.73 8.14
CA PHE A 296 -3.62 2.89 8.24
C PHE A 296 -4.06 2.52 9.64
N GLN A 297 -4.80 3.40 10.30
CA GLN A 297 -5.32 3.20 11.65
C GLN A 297 -6.79 3.59 11.66
N HIS A 298 -7.60 2.75 12.29
CA HIS A 298 -8.95 3.16 12.66
C HIS A 298 -9.27 2.82 14.10
N GLU A 299 -10.20 3.57 14.64
CA GLU A 299 -10.61 3.53 16.04
C GLU A 299 -12.11 3.74 16.14
N GLY A 300 -12.72 3.11 17.13
CA GLY A 300 -14.04 3.50 17.54
C GLY A 300 -14.42 3.06 18.95
N VAL A 301 -15.47 3.68 19.45
CA VAL A 301 -16.02 3.46 20.79
C VAL A 301 -17.50 3.87 20.79
N ASP A 302 -18.31 3.27 21.67
CA ASP A 302 -19.66 3.79 21.90
C ASP A 302 -19.64 5.11 22.70
N THR A 303 -20.77 5.82 22.75
CA THR A 303 -20.91 7.02 23.60
C THR A 303 -21.84 6.84 24.78
N GLN A 304 -22.43 5.65 24.93
CA GLN A 304 -23.45 5.36 25.95
C GLN A 304 -22.97 4.39 27.03
N PHE A 305 -21.78 3.81 26.84
CA PHE A 305 -21.17 2.86 27.74
C PHE A 305 -22.02 1.59 27.93
N TRP A 306 -22.63 1.12 26.85
CA TRP A 306 -23.53 -0.01 26.85
C TRP A 306 -22.75 -1.28 26.57
N LYS A 307 -22.76 -2.19 27.55
CA LYS A 307 -22.06 -3.47 27.43
C LYS A 307 -22.43 -4.21 26.14
N GLY A 308 -21.42 -4.65 25.41
CA GLY A 308 -21.53 -5.29 24.10
C GLY A 308 -20.95 -4.43 22.97
N HIS A 309 -21.41 -4.70 21.75
CA HIS A 309 -20.82 -4.17 20.52
C HIS A 309 -21.68 -3.03 19.98
N TYR A 310 -21.76 -1.96 20.77
CA TYR A 310 -22.55 -0.77 20.46
C TYR A 310 -21.73 0.37 19.86
N GLY A 311 -20.40 0.21 19.77
CA GLY A 311 -19.53 1.20 19.16
C GLY A 311 -19.63 1.19 17.63
N SER A 312 -18.69 1.89 17.00
CA SER A 312 -18.64 2.03 15.54
C SER A 312 -18.41 0.71 14.83
N LYS A 313 -18.92 0.66 13.60
CA LYS A 313 -18.76 -0.41 12.61
C LYS A 313 -17.94 0.13 11.45
N MET A 314 -17.13 -0.73 10.83
CA MET A 314 -16.22 -0.34 9.75
C MET A 314 -15.96 -1.48 8.77
N ALA A 315 -15.89 -1.12 7.48
CA ALA A 315 -15.71 -2.05 6.38
C ALA A 315 -15.13 -1.34 5.13
N GLY A 316 -14.57 -2.10 4.20
CA GLY A 316 -14.14 -1.57 2.90
C GLY A 316 -12.99 -0.57 2.97
N GLY A 317 -12.06 -0.74 3.92
CA GLY A 317 -10.88 0.13 4.01
C GLY A 317 -10.03 0.11 2.73
N VAL A 318 -9.57 1.28 2.30
CA VAL A 318 -8.69 1.48 1.14
C VAL A 318 -7.49 2.35 1.50
N VAL A 319 -6.30 1.94 1.02
CA VAL A 319 -5.14 2.83 0.84
C VAL A 319 -4.59 2.59 -0.56
N LYS A 320 -4.40 3.63 -1.38
CA LYS A 320 -3.78 3.50 -2.70
C LYS A 320 -3.07 4.78 -3.11
N PHE A 321 -2.10 4.67 -4.01
CA PHE A 321 -1.50 5.82 -4.68
C PHE A 321 -2.37 6.21 -5.89
N LEU A 322 -2.67 7.50 -6.03
CA LEU A 322 -3.39 8.05 -7.17
C LEU A 322 -2.43 8.87 -8.03
N PHE A 323 -2.33 8.48 -9.29
CA PHE A 323 -1.78 9.32 -10.34
C PHE A 323 -2.93 9.91 -11.12
N GLU A 324 -3.19 11.21 -11.00
CA GLU A 324 -4.22 11.90 -11.80
C GLU A 324 -4.03 11.71 -13.32
N SER A 325 -2.81 11.34 -13.72
CA SER A 325 -2.48 11.04 -15.11
C SER A 325 -2.94 9.68 -15.62
N ILE A 326 -3.28 8.75 -14.71
CA ILE A 326 -3.68 7.37 -15.02
C ILE A 326 -5.06 7.06 -14.42
N GLN A 327 -5.28 7.49 -13.18
CA GLN A 327 -6.53 7.40 -12.45
C GLN A 327 -6.91 8.84 -12.06
N PRO A 328 -7.73 9.54 -12.86
CA PRO A 328 -8.23 10.84 -12.46
C PRO A 328 -8.97 10.68 -11.14
N ILE A 329 -8.84 11.69 -10.27
CA ILE A 329 -9.74 11.80 -9.12
C ILE A 329 -11.11 12.03 -9.74
N GLU A 330 -12.09 11.21 -9.37
CA GLU A 330 -13.48 11.51 -9.68
C GLU A 330 -13.82 12.79 -8.92
N GLU A 331 -13.71 13.93 -9.59
CA GLU A 331 -14.28 15.17 -9.07
C GLU A 331 -15.76 14.88 -8.85
N HIS A 332 -16.25 15.10 -7.63
CA HIS A 332 -17.68 15.10 -7.38
C HIS A 332 -18.29 16.06 -8.40
N ILE A 333 -18.95 15.50 -9.42
CA ILE A 333 -19.76 16.28 -10.34
C ILE A 333 -20.87 16.81 -9.46
N GLU A 334 -20.74 18.05 -9.01
CA GLU A 334 -21.91 18.82 -8.57
C GLU A 334 -22.86 18.78 -9.77
N GLU A 335 -23.91 17.97 -9.68
CA GLU A 335 -25.00 18.05 -10.63
C GLU A 335 -25.45 19.52 -10.64
N PRO A 336 -25.46 20.21 -11.79
CA PRO A 336 -26.01 21.54 -11.83
C PRO A 336 -27.47 21.44 -11.38
N CYS A 337 -27.79 22.14 -10.29
CA CYS A 337 -29.17 22.38 -9.91
C CYS A 337 -29.83 23.17 -11.04
N ASP A 338 -30.57 22.48 -11.91
CA ASP A 338 -31.58 23.07 -12.80
C ASP A 338 -33.00 22.74 -12.28
#